data_AF-A0A9J5XET4-F1
#
_entry.id   AF-A0A9J5XET4-F1
#
_cell.length_a   1.000
_cell.length_b   1.000
_cell.length_c   1.000
_cell.angle_alpha   90.00
_cell.angle_beta   90.00
_cell.angle_gamma   90.00
#
_symmetry.space_group_name_H-M   'P 1'
#
loop_
_entity.id
_entity.type
_entity.pdbx_description
1 polymer ?
#
loop_
_entity_poly.entity_id
_entity_poly.type
_entity_poly.pdbx_seq_one_letter_code
_entity_poly.pdbx_strand_id
1 'polypeptide(L)'
;MEFVLVEIIEVEFVDSRIRRYQMGYIKLACPVTYVWFLKRLPSYIANLLDKPLKELEGLVYCDGGNPIETYPKFSFAMPIT
;
A
#
# COMPACT_ATOMS: atom_id res chain seq x y z
N MET A 1 -0.31 -29.75 23.69
CA MET A 1 -1.15 -28.56 23.45
C MET A 1 -1.52 -28.61 21.99
N GLU A 2 -2.57 -29.37 21.69
CA GLU A 2 -3.04 -29.59 20.33
C GLU A 2 -3.72 -28.33 19.81
N PHE A 3 -3.27 -27.86 18.66
CA PHE A 3 -4.02 -26.93 17.83
C PHE A 3 -5.10 -27.75 17.12
N VAL A 4 -6.31 -27.78 17.67
CA VAL A 4 -7.48 -28.34 16.99
C VAL A 4 -7.88 -27.33 15.91
N LEU A 5 -7.45 -27.59 14.67
CA LEU A 5 -8.04 -26.94 13.50
C LEU A 5 -9.48 -27.45 13.37
N VAL A 6 -10.45 -26.55 13.47
CA VAL A 6 -11.86 -26.90 13.26
C VAL A 6 -12.03 -27.18 11.77
N GLU A 7 -12.10 -28.47 11.40
CA GLU A 7 -12.04 -29.00 10.02
C GLU A 7 -13.08 -28.47 9.01
N ILE A 8 -13.93 -27.52 9.40
CA ILE A 8 -14.98 -26.95 8.55
C ILE A 8 -14.68 -25.47 8.20
N ILE A 9 -13.81 -24.79 8.96
CA ILE A 9 -13.48 -23.37 8.77
C ILE A 9 -12.03 -23.10 9.22
N GLU A 10 -11.24 -22.42 8.39
CA GLU A 10 -9.84 -22.02 8.66
C GLU A 10 -9.72 -20.93 9.75
N VAL A 11 -10.29 -21.17 10.92
CA VAL A 11 -10.23 -20.27 12.07
C VAL A 11 -9.45 -20.95 13.18
N GLU A 12 -8.43 -20.26 13.67
CA GLU A 12 -7.65 -20.69 14.81
C GLU A 12 -8.41 -20.43 16.12
N PHE A 13 -8.46 -21.42 17.01
CA PHE A 13 -9.00 -21.26 18.35
C PHE A 13 -7.95 -20.62 19.26
N VAL A 14 -8.05 -19.30 19.45
CA VAL A 14 -7.09 -18.53 20.27
C VAL A 14 -7.81 -17.53 21.18
N ASP A 15 -7.13 -17.05 22.24
CA ASP A 15 -7.67 -16.03 23.14
C ASP A 15 -8.14 -14.80 22.32
N SER A 16 -9.35 -14.34 22.65
CA SER A 16 -10.00 -13.13 22.14
C SER A 16 -9.08 -11.91 22.01
N ARG A 17 -8.03 -11.81 22.84
CA ARG A 17 -7.06 -10.70 22.82
C ARG A 17 -6.31 -10.59 21.49
N ILE A 18 -6.04 -11.71 20.81
CA ILE A 18 -5.19 -11.73 19.61
C ILE A 18 -5.80 -10.93 18.46
N ARG A 19 -7.14 -10.90 18.36
CA ARG A 19 -7.87 -10.11 17.34
C ARG A 19 -7.59 -8.61 17.40
N ARG A 20 -7.05 -8.09 18.51
CA ARG A 20 -6.67 -6.67 18.67
C ARG A 20 -5.27 -6.37 18.15
N TYR A 21 -4.42 -7.38 18.01
CA TYR A 21 -3.01 -7.23 17.65
C TYR A 21 -2.69 -7.75 16.24
N GLN A 22 -3.50 -8.67 15.70
CA GLN A 22 -3.37 -9.13 14.33
C GLN A 22 -3.90 -8.09 13.35
N MET A 23 -3.03 -7.64 12.44
CA MET A 23 -3.36 -6.70 11.37
C MET A 23 -3.47 -7.45 10.05
N GLY A 24 -4.59 -7.27 9.33
CA GLY A 24 -4.71 -7.68 7.94
C GLY A 24 -4.16 -6.62 6.99
N TYR A 25 -3.79 -7.02 5.77
CA TYR A 25 -3.44 -6.10 4.70
C TYR A 25 -4.16 -6.46 3.42
N ILE A 26 -4.34 -5.47 2.54
CA ILE A 26 -4.97 -5.66 1.23
C ILE A 26 -3.89 -5.44 0.17
N LYS A 27 -3.74 -6.39 -0.74
CA LYS A 27 -2.86 -6.24 -1.90
C LYS A 27 -3.58 -5.44 -2.99
N LEU A 28 -3.16 -4.19 -3.18
CA LEU A 28 -3.71 -3.33 -4.22
C LEU A 28 -3.17 -3.74 -5.60
N ALA A 29 -4.00 -3.61 -6.63
CA ALA A 29 -3.59 -3.85 -8.01
C ALA A 29 -2.70 -2.73 -8.57
N CYS A 30 -2.88 -1.49 -8.07
CA CYS A 30 -2.14 -0.31 -8.48
C CYS A 30 -1.52 0.37 -7.25
N PRO A 31 -0.30 0.93 -7.33
CA PRO A 31 0.28 1.69 -6.23
C PRO A 31 -0.55 2.93 -5.91
N VAL A 32 -0.72 3.22 -4.62
CA VAL A 32 -1.39 4.41 -4.11
C VAL A 32 -0.46 5.12 -3.13
N THR A 33 -0.38 6.45 -3.23
CA THR A 33 0.38 7.26 -2.27
C THR A 33 -0.49 7.62 -1.07
N TYR A 34 0.07 7.52 0.13
CA TYR A 34 -0.62 7.96 1.33
C TYR A 34 -0.60 9.50 1.45
N VAL A 35 -1.77 10.09 1.71
CA VAL A 35 -2.02 11.54 1.59
C VAL A 35 -1.06 12.38 2.46
N TRP A 36 -0.68 11.89 3.65
CA TRP A 36 0.21 12.65 4.53
C TRP A 36 1.62 12.83 3.99
N PHE A 37 2.11 11.93 3.13
CA PHE A 37 3.43 12.12 2.51
C PHE A 37 3.39 13.09 1.33
N LEU A 38 2.21 13.30 0.76
CA LEU A 38 2.00 14.17 -0.39
C LEU A 38 1.61 15.60 0.03
N LYS A 39 0.65 15.76 0.94
CA LYS A 39 0.08 17.07 1.33
C LYS A 39 0.76 17.73 2.52
N ARG A 40 1.62 17.03 3.27
CA ARG A 40 2.37 17.65 4.38
C ARG A 40 3.45 18.57 3.81
N LEU A 41 3.62 19.74 4.41
CA LEU A 41 4.74 20.65 4.13
C LEU A 41 5.84 20.47 5.20
N PRO A 42 7.12 20.31 4.83
CA PRO A 42 7.59 19.95 3.49
C PRO A 42 7.18 18.52 3.12
N SER A 43 6.88 18.27 1.85
CA SER A 43 6.46 16.94 1.41
C SER A 43 7.68 16.06 1.19
N TYR A 44 7.70 14.92 1.87
CA TYR A 44 8.84 13.99 1.82
C TYR A 44 9.09 13.46 0.42
N ILE A 45 8.03 13.20 -0.35
CA ILE A 45 8.12 12.67 -1.72
C ILE A 45 8.65 13.74 -2.67
N ALA A 46 8.22 15.00 -2.52
CA ALA A 46 8.67 16.09 -3.36
C ALA A 46 10.14 16.42 -3.12
N ASN A 47 10.57 16.45 -1.85
CA ASN A 47 11.97 16.65 -1.48
C ASN A 47 12.87 15.50 -1.95
N LEU A 48 12.38 14.26 -1.96
CA LEU A 48 13.15 13.12 -2.44
C LEU A 48 13.34 13.14 -3.96
N LEU A 49 12.34 13.64 -4.69
CA LEU A 49 12.32 13.67 -6.15
C LEU A 49 12.77 15.01 -6.75
N ASP A 50 13.10 16.01 -5.92
CA ASP A 50 13.38 17.40 -6.31
C ASP A 50 12.33 17.96 -7.30
N LYS A 51 11.04 17.66 -7.06
CA LYS A 51 9.92 18.09 -7.90
C LYS A 51 8.96 19.01 -7.15
N PRO A 52 8.35 19.99 -7.83
CA PRO A 52 7.32 20.83 -7.20
C PRO A 52 6.06 20.01 -6.90
N LEU A 53 5.41 20.33 -5.77
CA LEU A 53 4.23 19.63 -5.25
C LEU A 53 3.06 19.60 -6.25
N LYS A 54 2.93 20.65 -7.06
CA LYS A 54 1.91 20.79 -8.10
C LYS A 54 2.05 19.76 -9.24
N GLU A 55 3.28 19.44 -9.64
CA GLU A 55 3.53 18.38 -10.64
C GLU A 55 3.22 17.00 -10.06
N LEU A 56 3.55 16.79 -8.78
CA LEU A 56 3.31 15.53 -8.09
C LEU A 56 1.80 15.27 -7.89
N GLU A 57 1.03 16.31 -7.56
CA GLU A 57 -0.43 16.23 -7.45
C GLU A 57 -1.08 15.81 -8.77
N GLY A 58 -0.65 16.38 -9.90
CA GLY A 58 -1.16 15.99 -11.22
C GLY A 58 -0.86 14.53 -11.59
N LEU A 59 0.30 14.01 -11.16
CA LEU A 59 0.67 12.60 -11.36
C LEU A 59 -0.14 11.63 -10.49
N VAL A 60 -0.38 11.99 -9.22
CA VAL A 60 -1.11 11.13 -8.28
C VAL A 60 -2.61 11.13 -8.54
N TYR A 61 -3.18 12.29 -8.88
CA TYR A 61 -4.61 12.41 -9.15
C TYR A 61 -5.02 12.02 -10.57
N CYS A 62 -4.07 11.58 -11.41
CA CYS A 62 -4.32 11.19 -12.79
C CYS A 62 -5.16 12.24 -13.53
N ASP A 63 -4.79 13.53 -13.39
CA ASP A 63 -5.39 14.56 -14.24
C ASP A 63 -5.17 14.13 -15.69
N GLY A 64 -6.28 13.90 -16.42
CA GLY A 64 -6.44 12.93 -17.52
C GLY A 64 -5.61 13.12 -18.80
N GLY A 65 -4.43 13.74 -18.73
CA GLY A 65 -3.50 13.93 -19.85
C GLY A 65 -2.27 13.03 -19.84
N ASN A 66 -1.95 12.33 -18.73
CA ASN A 66 -0.75 11.49 -18.66
C ASN A 66 -1.11 10.01 -18.85
N PRO A 67 -0.54 9.31 -19.86
CA PRO A 67 -0.84 7.89 -20.07
C PRO A 67 -0.47 7.06 -18.84
N ILE A 68 -1.29 6.05 -18.53
CA ILE A 68 -1.07 5.04 -17.49
C ILE A 68 0.31 4.37 -17.63
N GLU A 69 0.93 4.43 -18.81
CA GLU A 69 2.29 3.92 -19.04
C GLU A 69 3.41 4.72 -18.35
N THR A 70 3.13 5.94 -17.88
CA THR A 70 4.12 6.81 -17.23
C THR A 70 4.34 6.50 -15.76
N TYR A 71 3.57 5.58 -15.17
CA TYR A 71 3.98 5.03 -13.88
C TYR A 71 5.36 4.40 -14.10
N PRO A 72 6.39 4.77 -13.32
CA PRO A 72 7.60 3.96 -13.31
C PRO A 72 7.12 2.55 -13.01
N LYS A 73 7.28 1.64 -13.97
CA LYS A 73 7.18 0.21 -13.72
C LYS A 73 8.26 -0.04 -12.70
N PHE A 74 7.91 0.08 -11.41
CA PHE A 74 8.71 -0.38 -10.28
C PHE A 74 8.76 -1.89 -10.42
N SER A 75 9.52 -2.33 -11.40
CA SER A 75 9.92 -3.71 -11.69
C SER A 75 11.03 -4.09 -10.72
N PHE A 76 10.90 -3.66 -9.46
CA PHE A 76 11.61 -4.26 -8.36
C PHE A 76 10.91 -5.58 -8.12
N ALA A 77 11.39 -6.58 -8.88
CA ALA A 77 11.12 -8.01 -8.81
C ALA A 77 9.94 -8.42 -7.92
N MET A 78 8.90 -8.95 -8.54
CA MET A 78 8.22 -10.07 -7.91
C MET A 78 9.10 -11.31 -8.12
N PRO A 79 9.79 -11.85 -7.10
CA PRO A 79 9.82 -13.29 -6.97
C PRO A 79 8.45 -13.67 -6.38
N ILE A 80 7.62 -14.27 -7.22
CA ILE A 80 6.47 -15.03 -6.76
C ILE A 80 7.10 -16.26 -6.10
N THR A 81 7.09 -16.31 -4.78
CA THR A 81 7.24 -17.54 -3.99
C THR A 81 6.04 -17.64 -3.10
#